data_AF-A0A067C211-F1
#
_entry.id   AF-A0A067C211-F1
#
_cell.length_a   1.000
_cell.length_b   1.000
_cell.length_c   1.000
_cell.angle_alpha   90.00
_cell.angle_beta   90.00
_cell.angle_gamma   90.00
#
_symmetry.space_group_name_H-M   'P 1'
#
loop_
_entity.id
_entity.type
_entity.pdbx_description
1 polymer ?
#
loop_
_entity_poly.entity_id
_entity_poly.type
_entity_poly.pdbx_seq_one_letter_code
_entity_poly.pdbx_strand_id
1 'polypeptide(L)'
;MERGDRVSEKDALAAYARQLQRRLVVLRAHRSMLLSWADVARALQDEMLEAVRDHRSLRQQLETHVLLVSVLKRWVYATAPAPTPSHQPSWSESYLFHGPHSTRRIGYKWLADQLYHCVSNVLSHSESPEPSARYQVSCEKTLFQIQGVCTRTLDCDLATASTAYWIAERSFAHCQQSGSFVLDDWIVCDDENDVVYAREDVGRDHQTILGHSVYGRYCASNQSVIVVRSLLHDEMYPLDPDQWSVDSKQWNVLEPLNGGTRVRSVYVMGHPATTRGFVRLQDFVKWTNLPAACEKAVLLQRLQHRFYMRQGYLRAIFDAHLQFVLEAVIARNRLEQQLQS
;
A
#
# COMPACT_ATOMS: atom_id res chain seq x y z
N MET A 1 -1.88 -61.70 90.98
CA MET A 1 -0.79 -61.61 89.98
C MET A 1 -1.27 -61.17 88.58
N GLU A 2 -2.58 -61.15 88.28
CA GLU A 2 -3.12 -60.84 86.94
C GLU A 2 -3.17 -59.36 86.53
N ARG A 3 -2.99 -58.41 87.47
CA ARG A 3 -3.08 -56.97 87.19
C ARG A 3 -1.82 -56.39 86.54
N GLY A 4 -0.66 -57.04 86.70
CA GLY A 4 0.62 -56.58 86.15
C GLY A 4 0.77 -56.87 84.65
N ASP A 5 0.34 -58.05 84.21
CA ASP A 5 0.41 -58.45 82.79
C ASP A 5 -0.51 -57.59 81.89
N ARG A 6 -1.70 -57.23 82.39
CA ARG A 6 -2.64 -56.37 81.63
C ARG A 6 -2.14 -54.93 81.43
N VAL A 7 -1.30 -54.43 82.34
CA VAL A 7 -0.69 -53.10 82.21
C VAL A 7 0.47 -53.14 81.22
N SER A 8 1.31 -54.18 81.30
CA SER A 8 2.39 -54.47 80.35
C SER A 8 1.89 -54.58 78.90
N GLU A 9 0.82 -55.35 78.69
CA GLU A 9 0.24 -55.55 77.35
C GLU A 9 -0.37 -54.26 76.79
N LYS A 10 -1.05 -53.48 77.65
CA LYS A 10 -1.61 -52.18 77.27
C LYS A 10 -0.53 -51.17 76.89
N ASP A 11 0.59 -51.14 77.61
CA ASP A 11 1.71 -50.25 77.32
C ASP A 11 2.44 -50.66 76.03
N ALA A 12 2.57 -51.96 75.78
CA ALA A 12 3.12 -52.50 74.53
C ALA A 12 2.24 -52.13 73.32
N LEU A 13 0.92 -52.29 73.43
CA LEU A 13 -0.03 -51.90 72.38
C LEU A 13 -0.05 -50.38 72.15
N ALA A 14 0.06 -49.58 73.21
CA ALA A 14 0.15 -48.12 73.11
C ALA A 14 1.47 -47.68 72.43
N ALA A 15 2.58 -48.37 72.70
CA ALA A 15 3.85 -48.14 72.00
C ALA A 15 3.75 -48.49 70.51
N TYR A 16 3.13 -49.63 70.17
CA TYR A 16 2.91 -50.06 68.79
C TYR A 16 1.99 -49.12 68.01
N ALA A 17 0.89 -48.67 68.64
CA ALA A 17 -0.03 -47.68 68.05
C ALA A 17 0.68 -46.35 67.75
N ARG A 18 1.52 -45.88 68.68
CA ARG A 18 2.34 -44.66 68.48
C ARG A 18 3.35 -44.83 67.34
N GLN A 19 3.95 -46.02 67.20
CA GLN A 19 4.86 -46.31 66.10
C GLN A 19 4.14 -46.33 64.74
N LEU A 20 2.95 -46.92 64.67
CA LEU A 20 2.09 -46.93 63.50
C LEU A 20 1.64 -45.52 63.11
N GLN A 21 1.24 -44.70 64.08
CA GLN A 21 0.90 -43.30 63.83
C GLN A 21 2.09 -42.51 63.27
N ARG A 22 3.31 -42.68 63.81
CA ARG A 22 4.51 -42.03 63.25
C ARG A 22 4.79 -42.47 61.82
N ARG A 23 4.67 -43.77 61.51
CA ARG A 23 4.83 -44.29 60.13
C ARG A 23 3.78 -43.75 59.17
N LEU A 24 2.52 -43.63 59.60
CA LEU A 24 1.45 -43.06 58.78
C LEU A 24 1.66 -41.57 58.50
N VAL A 25 2.16 -40.79 59.47
CA VAL A 25 2.49 -39.38 59.27
C VAL A 25 3.60 -39.24 58.22
N VAL A 26 4.65 -40.06 58.30
CA VAL A 26 5.75 -40.04 57.32
C VAL A 26 5.26 -40.44 55.92
N LEU A 27 4.45 -41.49 55.80
CA LEU A 27 3.91 -41.94 54.51
C LEU A 27 2.92 -40.94 53.90
N ARG A 28 2.10 -40.27 54.73
CA ARG A 28 1.22 -39.19 54.26
C ARG A 28 2.01 -37.96 53.81
N ALA A 29 3.07 -37.59 54.53
CA ALA A 29 3.96 -36.51 54.14
C ALA A 29 4.68 -36.79 52.80
N HIS A 30 5.12 -38.04 52.58
CA HIS A 30 5.70 -38.46 51.29
C HIS A 30 4.67 -38.45 50.16
N ARG A 31 3.41 -38.81 50.44
CA ARG A 31 2.32 -38.71 49.46
C ARG A 31 1.93 -37.27 49.11
N SER A 32 2.10 -36.32 50.03
CA SER A 32 1.85 -34.89 49.76
C SER A 32 3.00 -34.18 49.06
N MET A 33 4.21 -34.75 49.06
CA MET A 33 5.38 -34.20 48.36
C MET A 33 5.51 -34.69 46.91
N LEU A 34 4.72 -35.68 46.51
CA LEU A 34 4.65 -36.17 45.14
C LEU A 34 3.41 -35.54 44.48
N LEU A 35 3.62 -34.75 43.42
CA LEU A 35 2.55 -34.28 42.55
C LEU A 35 1.65 -35.46 42.18
N SER A 36 0.34 -35.26 42.26
CA SER A 36 -0.58 -36.32 41.87
C SER A 36 -0.39 -36.61 40.38
N TRP A 37 -0.47 -37.88 39.97
CA TRP A 37 -0.42 -38.23 38.55
C TRP A 37 -1.50 -37.51 37.73
N ALA A 38 -2.60 -37.10 38.36
CA ALA A 38 -3.62 -36.26 37.73
C ALA A 38 -3.12 -34.85 37.42
N ASP A 39 -2.33 -34.24 38.31
CA ASP A 39 -1.74 -32.92 38.09
C ASP A 39 -0.59 -32.99 37.07
N VAL A 40 0.21 -34.06 37.10
CA VAL A 40 1.23 -34.32 36.07
C VAL A 40 0.57 -34.52 34.70
N ALA A 41 -0.50 -35.31 34.62
CA ALA A 41 -1.24 -35.51 33.37
C ALA A 41 -1.89 -34.22 32.86
N ARG A 42 -2.38 -33.35 33.76
CA ARG A 42 -2.94 -32.05 33.39
C ARG A 42 -1.86 -31.09 32.87
N ALA A 43 -0.72 -31.01 33.54
CA ALA A 43 0.42 -30.21 33.07
C ALA A 43 0.90 -30.68 31.68
N LEU A 44 1.01 -31.99 31.47
CA LEU A 44 1.36 -32.57 30.16
C LEU A 44 0.30 -32.28 29.09
N GLN A 45 -0.99 -32.28 29.46
CA GLN A 45 -2.06 -31.92 28.54
C GLN A 45 -1.99 -30.44 28.14
N ASP A 46 -1.73 -29.55 29.09
CA ASP A 46 -1.60 -28.12 28.86
C ASP A 46 -0.37 -27.82 27.97
N GLU A 47 0.79 -28.42 28.27
CA GLU A 47 2.00 -28.34 27.43
C GLU A 47 1.74 -28.87 26.02
N MET A 48 1.01 -29.98 25.87
CA MET A 48 0.65 -30.52 24.56
C MET A 48 -0.24 -29.56 23.77
N LEU A 49 -1.20 -28.90 24.42
CA LEU A 49 -2.08 -27.92 23.76
C LEU A 49 -1.31 -26.69 23.31
N GLU A 50 -0.37 -26.20 24.12
CA GLU A 50 0.55 -25.12 23.74
C GLU A 50 1.42 -25.54 22.55
N ALA A 51 2.06 -26.71 22.62
CA ALA A 51 2.88 -27.23 21.53
C ALA A 51 2.09 -27.40 20.22
N VAL A 52 0.81 -27.80 20.28
CA VAL A 52 -0.05 -27.91 19.10
C VAL A 52 -0.41 -26.53 18.52
N ARG A 53 -0.66 -25.53 19.37
CA ARG A 53 -0.91 -24.14 18.94
C ARG A 53 0.34 -23.56 18.27
N ASP A 54 1.51 -23.74 18.87
CA ASP A 54 2.79 -23.29 18.34
C ASP A 54 3.11 -23.98 17.03
N HIS A 55 2.94 -25.30 16.94
CA HIS A 55 3.15 -26.05 15.71
C HIS A 55 2.25 -25.56 14.58
N ARG A 56 0.97 -25.27 14.87
CA ARG A 56 0.03 -24.71 13.88
C ARG A 56 0.46 -23.32 13.43
N SER A 57 0.84 -22.45 14.36
CA SER A 57 1.33 -21.10 14.08
C SER A 57 2.60 -21.13 13.21
N LEU A 58 3.58 -21.96 13.58
CA LEU A 58 4.83 -22.12 12.83
C LEU A 58 4.58 -22.70 11.44
N ARG A 59 3.66 -23.66 11.28
CA ARG A 59 3.29 -24.16 9.94
C ARG A 59 2.69 -23.07 9.07
N GLN A 60 1.80 -22.25 9.62
CA GLN A 60 1.20 -21.14 8.88
C GLN A 60 2.25 -20.09 8.48
N GLN A 61 3.21 -19.80 9.36
CA GLN A 61 4.34 -18.92 9.04
C GLN A 61 5.23 -19.52 7.94
N LEU A 62 5.54 -20.83 8.03
CA LEU A 62 6.33 -21.53 7.02
C LEU A 62 5.66 -21.48 5.64
N GLU A 63 4.36 -21.77 5.56
CA GLU A 63 3.59 -21.69 4.31
C GLU A 63 3.62 -20.28 3.71
N THR A 64 3.46 -19.26 4.56
CA THR A 64 3.56 -17.85 4.17
C THR A 64 4.95 -17.50 3.63
N HIS A 65 6.02 -17.96 4.30
CA HIS A 65 7.39 -17.73 3.86
C HIS A 65 7.74 -18.51 2.58
N VAL A 66 7.24 -19.72 2.41
CA VAL A 66 7.43 -20.50 1.17
C VAL A 66 6.79 -19.79 -0.01
N LEU A 67 5.57 -19.25 0.16
CA LEU A 67 4.92 -18.42 -0.87
C LEU A 67 5.75 -17.17 -1.16
N LEU A 68 6.19 -16.44 -0.14
CA LEU A 68 7.01 -15.24 -0.30
C LEU A 68 8.32 -15.54 -1.05
N VAL A 69 9.03 -16.61 -0.68
CA VAL A 69 10.28 -17.01 -1.35
C VAL A 69 10.02 -17.41 -2.80
N SER A 70 8.91 -18.07 -3.11
CA SER A 70 8.56 -18.43 -4.49
C SER A 70 8.32 -17.20 -5.37
N VAL A 71 7.69 -16.17 -4.80
CA VAL A 71 7.44 -14.88 -5.44
C VAL A 71 8.76 -14.13 -5.63
N LEU A 72 9.58 -14.03 -4.59
CA LEU A 72 10.90 -13.38 -4.65
C LEU A 72 11.84 -14.06 -5.65
N LYS A 73 11.84 -15.40 -5.73
CA LYS A 73 12.63 -16.13 -6.73
C LYS A 73 12.19 -15.78 -8.14
N ARG A 74 10.90 -15.86 -8.44
CA ARG A 74 10.36 -15.42 -9.74
C ARG A 74 10.73 -13.97 -10.03
N TRP A 75 10.69 -13.14 -8.99
CA TRP A 75 11.02 -11.73 -9.08
C TRP A 75 12.51 -11.50 -9.46
N VAL A 76 13.46 -12.19 -8.82
CA VAL A 76 14.88 -12.10 -9.15
C VAL A 76 15.18 -12.61 -10.56
N TYR A 77 14.58 -13.73 -10.96
CA TYR A 77 14.84 -14.30 -12.29
C TYR A 77 14.37 -13.42 -13.43
N ALA A 78 13.29 -12.68 -13.22
CA ALA A 78 12.70 -11.89 -14.28
C ALA A 78 13.25 -10.43 -14.29
N THR A 79 13.99 -10.00 -13.26
CA THR A 79 14.65 -8.67 -13.19
C THR A 79 16.01 -8.64 -13.88
N ALA A 80 16.45 -9.76 -14.48
CA ALA A 80 17.65 -9.78 -15.32
C ALA A 80 17.51 -8.71 -16.42
N PRO A 81 18.43 -7.73 -16.50
CA PRO A 81 18.27 -6.59 -17.39
C PRO A 81 18.22 -7.06 -18.84
N ALA A 82 17.14 -6.73 -19.53
CA ALA A 82 17.07 -6.91 -20.97
C ALA A 82 18.12 -6.00 -21.63
N PRO A 83 18.88 -6.49 -22.63
CA PRO A 83 19.95 -5.73 -23.27
C PRO A 83 19.47 -4.53 -24.10
N THR A 84 18.15 -4.31 -24.21
CA THR A 84 17.55 -3.15 -24.89
C THR A 84 16.40 -2.58 -24.05
N PRO A 85 16.27 -1.24 -23.93
CA PRO A 85 15.13 -0.63 -23.27
C PRO A 85 13.86 -0.98 -24.07
N SER A 86 13.04 -1.83 -23.48
CA SER A 86 11.73 -2.19 -24.01
C SER A 86 10.77 -1.00 -23.79
N HIS A 87 9.94 -0.69 -24.79
CA HIS A 87 8.84 0.29 -24.64
C HIS A 87 7.73 -0.18 -23.68
N GLN A 88 7.78 -1.44 -23.25
CA GLN A 88 6.92 -1.97 -22.21
C GLN A 88 7.68 -1.99 -20.88
N PRO A 89 7.09 -1.51 -19.77
CA PRO A 89 7.72 -1.63 -18.47
C PRO A 89 7.99 -3.10 -18.20
N SER A 90 9.15 -3.39 -17.63
CA SER A 90 9.44 -4.74 -17.14
C SER A 90 8.34 -5.15 -16.15
N TRP A 91 8.01 -6.44 -16.07
CA TRP A 91 7.03 -6.94 -15.09
C TRP A 91 7.39 -6.46 -13.67
N SER A 92 8.69 -6.30 -13.34
CA SER A 92 9.12 -5.68 -12.09
C SER A 92 8.53 -4.28 -11.87
N GLU A 93 8.40 -3.45 -12.88
CA GLU A 93 8.00 -2.05 -12.69
C GLU A 93 6.48 -1.82 -12.52
N SER A 94 5.64 -2.83 -12.72
CA SER A 94 4.17 -2.63 -12.81
C SER A 94 3.30 -3.84 -12.47
N TYR A 95 3.88 -4.88 -11.87
CA TYR A 95 3.21 -6.14 -11.60
C TYR A 95 2.98 -6.38 -10.11
N LEU A 96 1.79 -6.89 -9.78
CA LEU A 96 1.44 -7.29 -8.43
C LEU A 96 0.89 -8.71 -8.39
N PHE A 97 1.55 -9.54 -7.58
CA PHE A 97 1.22 -10.96 -7.44
C PHE A 97 -0.06 -11.18 -6.63
N HIS A 98 -0.72 -12.30 -6.90
CA HIS A 98 -1.82 -12.82 -6.13
C HIS A 98 -1.28 -13.31 -4.78
N GLY A 99 -1.95 -12.94 -3.69
CA GLY A 99 -1.54 -13.38 -2.36
C GLY A 99 -2.29 -12.64 -1.26
N PRO A 100 -2.02 -13.00 0.02
CA PRO A 100 -2.61 -12.33 1.16
C PRO A 100 -2.32 -10.82 1.17
N HIS A 101 -3.23 -10.04 1.75
CA HIS A 101 -3.09 -8.58 1.84
C HIS A 101 -1.76 -8.15 2.48
N SER A 102 -1.27 -8.87 3.50
CA SER A 102 0.01 -8.59 4.14
C SER A 102 1.21 -8.67 3.17
N THR A 103 1.24 -9.66 2.28
CA THR A 103 2.28 -9.81 1.26
C THR A 103 2.14 -8.76 0.16
N ARG A 104 0.90 -8.47 -0.26
CA ARG A 104 0.64 -7.43 -1.28
C ARG A 104 1.02 -6.03 -0.80
N ARG A 105 0.88 -5.74 0.50
CA ARG A 105 1.38 -4.49 1.13
C ARG A 105 2.87 -4.28 0.92
N ILE A 106 3.66 -5.35 1.00
CA ILE A 106 5.10 -5.28 0.69
C ILE A 106 5.31 -4.89 -0.78
N GLY A 107 4.51 -5.46 -1.69
CA GLY A 107 4.53 -5.10 -3.11
C GLY A 107 4.16 -3.64 -3.38
N TYR A 108 3.09 -3.13 -2.75
CA TYR A 108 2.71 -1.72 -2.83
C TYR A 108 3.86 -0.81 -2.38
N LYS A 109 4.40 -1.08 -1.19
CA LYS A 109 5.51 -0.31 -0.63
C LYS A 109 6.73 -0.35 -1.54
N TRP A 110 7.08 -1.51 -2.07
CA TRP A 110 8.23 -1.65 -2.97
C TRP A 110 8.08 -0.86 -4.27
N LEU A 111 6.87 -0.80 -4.84
CA LEU A 111 6.58 0.00 -6.03
C LEU A 111 6.67 1.50 -5.74
N ALA A 112 6.14 1.94 -4.60
CA ALA A 112 6.26 3.32 -4.15
C ALA A 112 7.73 3.70 -3.87
N ASP A 113 8.48 2.83 -3.16
CA ASP A 113 9.88 3.06 -2.79
C ASP A 113 10.78 3.20 -4.03
N GLN A 114 10.54 2.41 -5.09
CA GLN A 114 11.25 2.58 -6.37
C GLN A 114 11.12 3.98 -6.93
N LEU A 115 9.89 4.51 -6.98
CA LEU A 115 9.65 5.86 -7.50
C LEU A 115 10.29 6.89 -6.59
N TYR A 116 10.13 6.75 -5.26
CA TYR A 116 10.71 7.65 -4.28
C TYR A 116 12.24 7.77 -4.43
N HIS A 117 12.95 6.65 -4.59
CA HIS A 117 14.40 6.66 -4.76
C HIS A 117 14.87 7.20 -6.13
N CYS A 118 13.99 7.31 -7.12
CA CYS A 118 14.31 7.94 -8.41
C CYS A 118 14.09 9.46 -8.44
N VAL A 119 13.51 10.07 -7.40
CA VAL A 119 13.12 11.49 -7.36
C VAL A 119 14.24 12.43 -7.79
N SER A 120 15.45 12.24 -7.24
CA SER A 120 16.61 13.11 -7.53
C SER A 120 16.97 13.13 -9.01
N ASN A 121 16.86 11.98 -9.70
CA ASN A 121 17.18 11.86 -11.12
C ASN A 121 16.10 12.48 -12.01
N VAL A 122 14.84 12.39 -11.59
CA VAL A 122 13.71 12.93 -12.36
C VAL A 122 13.65 14.45 -12.25
N LEU A 123 13.94 15.00 -11.06
CA LEU A 123 13.83 16.44 -10.80
C LEU A 123 15.04 17.25 -11.23
N SER A 124 16.20 16.64 -11.49
CA SER A 124 17.38 17.35 -12.00
C SER A 124 17.14 18.09 -13.32
N HIS A 125 16.11 17.69 -14.07
CA HIS A 125 15.71 18.31 -15.35
C HIS A 125 14.67 19.45 -15.19
N SER A 126 14.26 19.76 -13.96
CA SER A 126 13.18 20.72 -13.66
C SER A 126 13.63 21.77 -12.64
N GLU A 127 14.40 22.75 -13.10
CA GLU A 127 15.03 23.77 -12.24
C GLU A 127 14.26 25.09 -12.12
N SER A 128 13.12 25.28 -12.81
CA SER A 128 12.47 26.58 -12.81
C SER A 128 11.83 26.90 -11.44
N PRO A 129 12.21 28.04 -10.81
CA PRO A 129 11.65 28.45 -9.53
C PRO A 129 10.23 29.02 -9.65
N GLU A 130 9.85 29.48 -10.85
CA GLU A 130 8.55 30.12 -11.11
C GLU A 130 7.44 29.09 -11.35
N PRO A 131 6.19 29.40 -10.95
CA PRO A 131 5.03 28.62 -11.32
C PRO A 131 4.96 28.47 -12.84
N SER A 132 4.97 27.22 -13.30
CA SER A 132 4.98 26.92 -14.73
C SER A 132 4.42 25.54 -14.98
N ALA A 133 3.84 25.35 -16.16
CA ALA A 133 3.37 24.05 -16.62
C ALA A 133 3.89 23.83 -18.03
N ARG A 134 4.60 22.71 -18.24
CA ARG A 134 5.11 22.30 -19.53
C ARG A 134 4.65 20.87 -19.80
N TYR A 135 4.13 20.67 -21.00
CA TYR A 135 3.67 19.37 -21.45
C TYR A 135 4.33 19.04 -22.78
N GLN A 136 4.75 17.80 -22.91
CA GLN A 136 5.29 17.25 -24.14
C GLN A 136 4.50 16.00 -24.49
N VAL A 137 4.03 15.91 -25.73
CA VAL A 137 3.35 14.73 -26.26
C VAL A 137 4.16 14.22 -27.44
N SER A 138 4.95 13.18 -27.21
CA SER A 138 5.66 12.48 -28.28
C SER A 138 4.78 11.37 -28.86
N CYS A 139 5.01 11.07 -30.13
CA CYS A 139 4.38 9.94 -30.81
C CYS A 139 5.45 9.23 -31.62
N GLU A 140 5.75 7.99 -31.25
CA GLU A 140 6.65 7.14 -32.02
C GLU A 140 5.82 6.07 -32.76
N LYS A 141 5.83 6.11 -34.09
CA LYS A 141 5.00 5.29 -34.99
C LYS A 141 3.49 5.50 -34.77
N THR A 142 2.95 4.95 -33.70
CA THR A 142 1.54 5.05 -33.27
C THR A 142 1.37 5.02 -31.75
N LEU A 143 2.46 5.01 -30.99
CA LEU A 143 2.45 4.96 -29.54
C LEU A 143 2.70 6.36 -29.01
N PHE A 144 1.78 6.84 -28.19
CA PHE A 144 1.88 8.15 -27.56
C PHE A 144 2.59 8.04 -26.22
N GLN A 145 3.39 9.04 -25.90
CA GLN A 145 3.91 9.25 -24.55
C GLN A 145 3.70 10.71 -24.19
N ILE A 146 3.21 10.92 -22.97
CA ILE A 146 2.93 12.23 -22.42
C ILE A 146 3.87 12.44 -21.25
N GLN A 147 4.56 13.57 -21.24
CA GLN A 147 5.35 14.02 -20.11
C GLN A 147 4.87 15.39 -19.68
N GLY A 148 4.65 15.56 -18.38
CA GLY A 148 4.29 16.84 -17.80
C GLY A 148 5.23 17.22 -16.67
N VAL A 149 5.59 18.49 -16.64
CA VAL A 149 6.32 19.12 -15.53
C VAL A 149 5.54 20.34 -15.10
N CYS A 150 5.17 20.41 -13.84
CA CYS A 150 4.41 21.53 -13.29
C CYS A 150 5.02 21.97 -11.96
N THR A 151 5.30 23.26 -11.83
CA THR A 151 5.71 23.90 -10.58
C THR A 151 4.58 24.84 -10.14
N ARG A 152 4.26 24.86 -8.84
CA ARG A 152 3.33 25.80 -8.23
C ARG A 152 3.73 26.12 -6.79
N THR A 153 3.11 27.14 -6.22
CA THR A 153 3.28 27.54 -4.82
C THR A 153 1.93 27.53 -4.12
N LEU A 154 1.92 27.07 -2.88
CA LEU A 154 0.75 27.03 -1.99
C LEU A 154 1.04 27.92 -0.79
N ASP A 155 0.07 28.75 -0.40
CA ASP A 155 0.21 29.70 0.70
C ASP A 155 -0.08 29.05 2.06
N CYS A 156 0.65 27.98 2.37
CA CYS A 156 0.54 27.23 3.62
C CYS A 156 1.86 26.54 3.98
N ASP A 157 1.97 26.08 5.22
CA ASP A 157 3.12 25.32 5.69
C ASP A 157 3.19 23.93 5.03
N LEU A 158 4.37 23.30 5.12
CA LEU A 158 4.65 22.02 4.47
C LEU A 158 3.73 20.89 4.93
N ALA A 159 3.35 20.85 6.22
CA ALA A 159 2.53 19.76 6.75
C ALA A 159 1.09 19.86 6.26
N THR A 160 0.53 21.08 6.26
CA THR A 160 -0.78 21.37 5.67
C THR A 160 -0.79 21.09 4.18
N ALA A 161 0.22 21.59 3.45
CA ALA A 161 0.36 21.36 2.02
C ALA A 161 0.45 19.86 1.67
N SER A 162 1.28 19.11 2.40
CA SER A 162 1.46 17.67 2.20
C SER A 162 0.15 16.90 2.41
N THR A 163 -0.61 17.24 3.45
CA THR A 163 -1.89 16.61 3.75
C THR A 163 -2.94 16.92 2.70
N ALA A 164 -3.10 18.19 2.33
CA ALA A 164 -4.04 18.60 1.31
C ALA A 164 -3.71 17.98 -0.06
N TYR A 165 -2.42 17.95 -0.42
CA TYR A 165 -1.98 17.38 -1.69
C TYR A 165 -2.19 15.86 -1.75
N TRP A 166 -1.92 15.16 -0.65
CA TRP A 166 -2.16 13.72 -0.52
C TRP A 166 -3.62 13.36 -0.75
N ILE A 167 -4.52 14.10 -0.12
CA ILE A 167 -5.97 13.92 -0.27
C ILE A 167 -6.40 14.26 -1.69
N ALA A 168 -5.94 15.40 -2.23
CA ALA A 168 -6.32 15.86 -3.56
C ALA A 168 -5.91 14.86 -4.65
N GLU A 169 -4.70 14.31 -4.61
CA GLU A 169 -4.24 13.29 -5.58
C GLU A 169 -5.09 12.02 -5.52
N ARG A 170 -5.38 11.51 -4.33
CA ARG A 170 -6.16 10.27 -4.17
C ARG A 170 -7.64 10.42 -4.52
N SER A 171 -8.20 11.60 -4.30
CA SER A 171 -9.61 11.86 -4.56
C SER A 171 -9.88 12.39 -5.98
N PHE A 172 -8.84 12.65 -6.77
CA PHE A 172 -9.00 13.33 -8.04
C PHE A 172 -9.82 12.53 -9.06
N ALA A 173 -9.57 11.21 -9.18
CA ALA A 173 -10.34 10.36 -10.08
C ALA A 173 -11.83 10.37 -9.71
N HIS A 174 -12.15 10.27 -8.41
CA HIS A 174 -13.52 10.36 -7.92
C HIS A 174 -14.17 11.71 -8.23
N CYS A 175 -13.46 12.82 -7.98
CA CYS A 175 -13.93 14.18 -8.27
C CYS A 175 -14.31 14.33 -9.76
N GLN A 176 -13.50 13.77 -10.67
CA GLN A 176 -13.75 13.82 -12.10
C GLN A 176 -14.99 13.04 -12.55
N GLN A 177 -15.35 11.97 -11.85
CA GLN A 177 -16.47 11.11 -12.20
C GLN A 177 -17.79 11.56 -11.54
N SER A 178 -17.75 11.78 -10.23
CA SER A 178 -18.94 12.02 -9.42
C SER A 178 -19.32 13.50 -9.36
N GLY A 179 -18.37 14.41 -9.64
CA GLY A 179 -18.57 15.85 -9.46
C GLY A 179 -18.81 16.28 -8.00
N SER A 180 -18.61 15.37 -7.05
CA SER A 180 -18.81 15.57 -5.61
C SER A 180 -17.56 15.11 -4.85
N PHE A 181 -17.27 15.78 -3.74
CA PHE A 181 -16.16 15.44 -2.86
C PHE A 181 -16.54 15.77 -1.41
N VAL A 182 -16.30 14.82 -0.51
CA VAL A 182 -16.51 14.95 0.94
C VAL A 182 -15.20 14.66 1.64
N LEU A 183 -14.65 15.64 2.36
CA LEU A 183 -13.30 15.55 2.93
C LEU A 183 -13.14 14.36 3.91
N ASP A 184 -14.15 14.10 4.74
CA ASP A 184 -14.06 13.10 5.82
C ASP A 184 -13.86 11.67 5.29
N ASP A 185 -14.35 11.36 4.08
CA ASP A 185 -14.16 10.07 3.43
C ASP A 185 -12.68 9.77 3.12
N TRP A 186 -11.85 10.81 3.06
CA TRP A 186 -10.44 10.73 2.65
C TRP A 186 -9.45 11.00 3.78
N ILE A 187 -9.91 11.52 4.92
CA ILE A 187 -9.06 11.78 6.09
C ILE A 187 -8.83 10.52 6.93
N VAL A 188 -9.82 9.63 7.02
CA VAL A 188 -9.84 8.51 7.99
C VAL A 188 -9.24 7.21 7.42
N CYS A 189 -8.62 7.24 6.25
CA CYS A 189 -7.95 6.06 5.73
C CYS A 189 -6.76 5.71 6.64
N ASP A 190 -6.89 4.60 7.36
CA ASP A 190 -5.89 4.01 8.26
C ASP A 190 -4.69 3.51 7.45
N ASP A 191 -3.94 4.46 6.91
CA ASP A 191 -2.82 4.25 6.00
C ASP A 191 -1.57 3.99 6.86
N GLU A 192 -1.52 2.83 7.51
CA GLU A 192 -0.49 2.41 8.46
C GLU A 192 0.98 2.55 7.98
N ASN A 193 1.24 2.97 6.74
CA ASN A 193 2.57 3.28 6.22
C ASN A 193 2.56 4.37 5.13
N ASP A 194 1.56 5.25 5.08
CA ASP A 194 1.44 6.30 4.04
C ASP A 194 1.45 5.74 2.59
N VAL A 195 1.11 4.45 2.41
CA VAL A 195 1.05 3.77 1.12
C VAL A 195 -0.34 3.18 0.92
N VAL A 196 -0.97 3.54 -0.20
CA VAL A 196 -2.36 3.19 -0.50
C VAL A 196 -2.45 2.57 -1.88
N TYR A 197 -3.22 1.50 -1.99
CA TYR A 197 -3.63 0.94 -3.28
C TYR A 197 -5.08 1.33 -3.55
N ALA A 198 -5.33 1.92 -4.71
CA ALA A 198 -6.65 2.27 -5.18
C ALA A 198 -6.93 1.61 -6.54
N ARG A 199 -8.20 1.33 -6.79
CA ARG A 199 -8.71 0.90 -8.10
C ARG A 199 -9.69 1.95 -8.56
N GLU A 200 -9.32 2.66 -9.59
CA GLU A 200 -10.04 3.83 -10.08
C GLU A 200 -10.42 3.58 -11.53
N ASP A 201 -11.63 3.97 -11.91
CA ASP A 201 -11.93 4.15 -13.32
C ASP A 201 -11.64 5.62 -13.64
N VAL A 202 -10.78 5.86 -14.62
CA VAL A 202 -10.46 7.21 -15.15
C VAL A 202 -10.98 7.37 -16.59
N GLY A 203 -11.76 6.38 -17.05
CA GLY A 203 -12.48 6.39 -18.31
C GLY A 203 -13.57 7.45 -18.35
N ARG A 204 -14.01 7.76 -19.57
CA ARG A 204 -15.20 8.57 -19.84
C ARG A 204 -16.02 7.90 -20.93
N ASP A 205 -17.32 8.22 -20.96
CA ASP A 205 -18.29 7.75 -21.95
C ASP A 205 -18.44 6.21 -21.92
N HIS A 206 -18.15 5.53 -23.04
CA HIS A 206 -18.33 4.09 -23.24
C HIS A 206 -17.02 3.29 -23.12
N GLN A 207 -15.91 3.91 -22.69
CA GLN A 207 -14.63 3.23 -22.52
C GLN A 207 -14.12 3.41 -21.09
N THR A 208 -14.15 2.31 -20.34
CA THR A 208 -13.51 2.18 -19.03
C THR A 208 -11.99 2.17 -19.20
N ILE A 209 -11.32 3.03 -18.45
CA ILE A 209 -9.86 3.04 -18.33
C ILE A 209 -9.57 2.80 -16.86
N LEU A 210 -9.21 1.56 -16.52
CA LEU A 210 -9.02 1.17 -15.13
C LEU A 210 -7.58 1.47 -14.71
N GLY A 211 -7.42 2.40 -13.77
CA GLY A 211 -6.20 2.70 -13.07
C GLY A 211 -6.13 1.91 -11.76
N HIS A 212 -5.37 0.83 -11.75
CA HIS A 212 -4.86 0.28 -10.49
C HIS A 212 -3.66 1.12 -10.08
N SER A 213 -3.78 1.91 -9.02
CA SER A 213 -2.76 2.89 -8.65
C SER A 213 -2.24 2.62 -7.25
N VAL A 214 -0.92 2.68 -7.10
CA VAL A 214 -0.25 2.72 -5.80
C VAL A 214 0.20 4.15 -5.54
N TYR A 215 -0.24 4.69 -4.42
CA TYR A 215 0.16 5.98 -3.89
C TYR A 215 1.14 5.75 -2.74
N GLY A 216 2.17 6.57 -2.65
CA GLY A 216 3.07 6.59 -1.49
C GLY A 216 3.39 8.01 -1.08
N ARG A 217 3.34 8.30 0.22
CA ARG A 217 3.75 9.59 0.79
C ARG A 217 4.94 9.38 1.73
N TYR A 218 5.92 10.26 1.58
CA TYR A 218 7.17 10.23 2.33
C TYR A 218 7.39 11.63 2.91
N CYS A 219 7.40 11.74 4.23
CA CYS A 219 7.54 13.02 4.92
C CYS A 219 8.90 13.08 5.60
N ALA A 220 9.70 14.07 5.23
CA ALA A 220 10.92 14.48 5.90
C ALA A 220 10.75 15.89 6.49
N SER A 221 11.70 16.33 7.32
CA SER A 221 11.61 17.65 7.99
C SER A 221 11.66 18.85 7.03
N ASN A 222 12.25 18.68 5.85
CA ASN A 222 12.48 19.74 4.87
C ASN A 222 11.81 19.48 3.51
N GLN A 223 11.10 18.37 3.36
CA GLN A 223 10.47 17.98 2.10
C GLN A 223 9.41 16.93 2.35
N SER A 224 8.34 16.94 1.55
CA SER A 224 7.41 15.83 1.44
C SER A 224 7.33 15.36 -0.01
N VAL A 225 7.30 14.06 -0.23
CA VAL A 225 7.24 13.47 -1.56
C VAL A 225 6.02 12.58 -1.65
N ILE A 226 5.19 12.79 -2.66
CA ILE A 226 4.04 11.95 -2.99
C ILE A 226 4.29 11.34 -4.37
N VAL A 227 4.32 10.02 -4.44
CA VAL A 227 4.49 9.26 -5.67
C VAL A 227 3.21 8.53 -6.04
N VAL A 228 2.97 8.41 -7.35
CA VAL A 228 1.85 7.64 -7.88
C VAL A 228 2.36 6.73 -8.98
N ARG A 229 1.98 5.46 -8.91
CA ARG A 229 2.36 4.44 -9.87
C ARG A 229 1.15 3.63 -10.31
N SER A 230 0.84 3.63 -11.60
CA SER A 230 -0.13 2.65 -12.11
C SER A 230 0.47 1.26 -12.22
N LEU A 231 -0.39 0.26 -12.04
CA LEU A 231 -0.14 -1.15 -12.22
C LEU A 231 -0.77 -1.58 -13.55
N LEU A 232 0.03 -2.23 -14.39
CA LEU A 232 -0.46 -2.81 -15.64
C LEU A 232 -1.00 -4.22 -15.43
N HIS A 233 -0.52 -4.90 -14.38
CA HIS A 233 -0.87 -6.28 -14.09
C HIS A 233 -1.09 -6.48 -12.60
N ASP A 234 -2.28 -6.97 -12.25
CA ASP A 234 -2.63 -7.38 -10.91
C ASP A 234 -3.30 -8.76 -10.98
N GLU A 235 -2.65 -9.80 -10.46
CA GLU A 235 -3.19 -11.17 -10.52
C GLU A 235 -4.43 -11.35 -9.64
N MET A 236 -4.61 -10.54 -8.59
CA MET A 236 -5.78 -10.63 -7.71
C MET A 236 -7.01 -9.96 -8.33
N TYR A 237 -6.76 -8.88 -9.08
CA TYR A 237 -7.79 -8.11 -9.77
C TYR A 237 -7.36 -7.93 -11.22
N PRO A 238 -7.51 -8.96 -12.07
CA PRO A 238 -7.11 -8.86 -13.46
C PRO A 238 -8.02 -7.87 -14.21
N LEU A 239 -7.44 -7.19 -15.20
CA LEU A 239 -8.20 -6.35 -16.13
C LEU A 239 -9.04 -7.22 -17.06
N ASP A 240 -10.26 -6.77 -17.36
CA ASP A 240 -11.06 -7.40 -18.41
C ASP A 240 -10.38 -7.18 -19.78
N PRO A 241 -10.57 -8.09 -20.75
CA PRO A 241 -9.88 -8.03 -22.04
C PRO A 241 -10.11 -6.74 -22.86
N ASP A 242 -11.20 -6.03 -22.62
CA ASP A 242 -11.57 -4.79 -23.32
C ASP A 242 -11.31 -3.52 -22.49
N GLN A 243 -10.89 -3.68 -21.22
CA GLN A 243 -10.49 -2.57 -20.37
C GLN A 243 -9.09 -2.09 -20.74
N TRP A 244 -8.93 -0.77 -20.74
CA TRP A 244 -7.64 -0.15 -21.00
C TRP A 244 -6.98 0.21 -19.67
N SER A 245 -5.66 0.07 -19.60
CA SER A 245 -4.81 0.61 -18.53
C SER A 245 -3.68 1.42 -19.15
N VAL A 246 -3.17 2.38 -18.40
CA VAL A 246 -2.12 3.29 -18.86
C VAL A 246 -0.94 3.18 -17.92
N ASP A 247 0.25 2.99 -18.49
CA ASP A 247 1.49 3.03 -17.72
C ASP A 247 1.75 4.47 -17.28
N SER A 248 1.66 4.78 -15.99
CA SER A 248 1.85 6.11 -15.45
C SER A 248 2.72 6.11 -14.22
N LYS A 249 3.61 7.10 -14.16
CA LYS A 249 4.51 7.38 -13.05
C LYS A 249 4.42 8.87 -12.75
N GLN A 250 4.23 9.23 -11.49
CA GLN A 250 4.16 10.62 -11.06
C GLN A 250 4.94 10.82 -9.77
N TRP A 251 5.62 11.95 -9.70
CA TRP A 251 6.38 12.43 -8.55
C TRP A 251 5.90 13.84 -8.23
N ASN A 252 5.44 14.05 -7.01
CA ASN A 252 5.08 15.35 -6.49
C ASN A 252 5.98 15.65 -5.30
N VAL A 253 6.80 16.69 -5.42
CA VAL A 253 7.77 17.06 -4.41
C VAL A 253 7.41 18.41 -3.84
N LEU A 254 7.13 18.41 -2.54
CA LEU A 254 6.72 19.56 -1.75
C LEU A 254 7.90 20.03 -0.92
N GLU A 255 8.26 21.29 -1.06
CA GLU A 255 9.40 21.90 -0.39
C GLU A 255 8.98 23.22 0.25
N PRO A 256 9.40 23.49 1.50
CA PRO A 256 9.08 24.75 2.14
C PRO A 256 9.74 25.92 1.39
N LEU A 257 9.00 27.01 1.27
CA LEU A 257 9.47 28.32 0.82
C LEU A 257 9.26 29.34 1.94
N ASN A 258 9.92 30.49 1.82
CA ASN A 258 9.63 31.62 2.70
C ASN A 258 8.18 32.09 2.45
N GLY A 259 7.28 31.79 3.38
CA GLY A 259 5.87 32.18 3.31
C GLY A 259 4.93 31.19 2.62
N GLY A 260 5.38 29.97 2.30
CA GLY A 260 4.51 28.95 1.70
C GLY A 260 5.21 27.63 1.41
N THR A 261 4.63 26.83 0.52
CA THR A 261 5.18 25.54 0.09
C THR A 261 5.19 25.46 -1.43
N ARG A 262 6.34 25.16 -2.01
CA ARG A 262 6.47 24.86 -3.45
C ARG A 262 6.09 23.41 -3.70
N VAL A 263 5.37 23.16 -4.77
CA VAL A 263 5.10 21.81 -5.27
C VAL A 263 5.62 21.67 -6.70
N ARG A 264 6.48 20.68 -6.92
CA ARG A 264 6.98 20.25 -8.23
C ARG A 264 6.40 18.89 -8.58
N SER A 265 5.53 18.85 -9.58
CA SER A 265 4.94 17.64 -10.12
C SER A 265 5.63 17.28 -11.43
N VAL A 266 6.16 16.06 -11.53
CA VAL A 266 6.60 15.46 -12.79
C VAL A 266 5.78 14.21 -13.01
N TYR A 267 5.26 14.01 -14.20
CA TYR A 267 4.58 12.76 -14.55
C TYR A 267 4.93 12.33 -15.97
N VAL A 268 4.86 11.02 -16.17
CA VAL A 268 4.96 10.37 -17.47
C VAL A 268 3.77 9.42 -17.60
N MET A 269 3.10 9.47 -18.75
CA MET A 269 2.04 8.54 -19.11
C MET A 269 2.35 7.93 -20.48
N GLY A 270 2.30 6.61 -20.55
CA GLY A 270 2.50 5.86 -21.78
C GLY A 270 1.23 5.73 -22.62
N HIS A 271 1.36 4.94 -23.67
CA HIS A 271 0.24 4.58 -24.53
C HIS A 271 -0.64 3.54 -23.82
N PRO A 272 -1.97 3.68 -23.82
CA PRO A 272 -2.87 2.70 -23.24
C PRO A 272 -2.67 1.31 -23.81
N ALA A 273 -2.84 0.32 -22.94
CA ALA A 273 -2.75 -1.09 -23.27
C ALA A 273 -3.93 -1.86 -22.67
N THR A 274 -4.20 -3.00 -23.27
CA THR A 274 -5.09 -4.04 -22.75
C THR A 274 -4.26 -5.25 -22.37
N THR A 275 -4.88 -6.30 -21.83
CA THR A 275 -4.22 -7.61 -21.63
C THR A 275 -3.68 -8.23 -22.93
N ARG A 276 -4.16 -7.76 -24.11
CA ARG A 276 -3.72 -8.20 -25.44
C ARG A 276 -2.62 -7.32 -26.05
N GLY A 277 -2.17 -6.29 -25.34
CA GLY A 277 -1.14 -5.35 -25.80
C GLY A 277 -1.69 -3.94 -26.06
N PHE A 278 -0.88 -3.11 -26.72
CA PHE A 278 -1.19 -1.70 -26.93
C PHE A 278 -2.49 -1.49 -27.70
N VAL A 279 -3.28 -0.52 -27.25
CA VAL A 279 -4.51 -0.10 -27.92
C VAL A 279 -4.18 0.41 -29.31
N ARG A 280 -4.92 -0.03 -30.33
CA ARG A 280 -4.62 0.35 -31.71
C ARG A 280 -5.05 1.78 -31.97
N LEU A 281 -4.37 2.46 -32.91
CA LEU A 281 -4.70 3.83 -33.31
C LEU A 281 -6.17 3.99 -33.74
N GLN A 282 -6.74 2.99 -34.41
CA GLN A 282 -8.15 3.04 -34.85
C GLN A 282 -9.12 3.08 -33.67
N ASP A 283 -8.83 2.32 -32.61
CA ASP A 283 -9.66 2.28 -31.40
C ASP A 283 -9.58 3.63 -30.67
N PHE A 284 -8.40 4.26 -30.68
CA PHE A 284 -8.20 5.64 -30.21
C PHE A 284 -8.97 6.70 -30.99
N VAL A 285 -8.96 6.62 -32.32
CA VAL A 285 -9.68 7.56 -33.20
C VAL A 285 -11.18 7.45 -32.96
N LYS A 286 -11.70 6.23 -32.80
CA LYS A 286 -13.09 5.98 -32.42
C LYS A 286 -13.41 6.59 -31.05
N TRP A 287 -12.61 6.28 -30.04
CA TRP A 287 -12.81 6.81 -28.68
C TRP A 287 -12.76 8.34 -28.62
N THR A 288 -11.89 8.97 -29.41
CA THR A 288 -11.81 10.43 -29.49
C THR A 288 -12.87 11.07 -30.41
N ASN A 289 -13.74 10.29 -31.04
CA ASN A 289 -14.72 10.75 -32.04
C ASN A 289 -14.06 11.58 -33.16
N LEU A 290 -12.85 11.20 -33.59
CA LEU A 290 -12.17 11.84 -34.71
C LEU A 290 -12.60 11.18 -36.04
N PRO A 291 -12.70 11.95 -37.15
CA PRO A 291 -13.09 11.39 -38.45
C PRO A 291 -12.06 10.38 -38.96
N ALA A 292 -12.46 9.12 -39.13
CA ALA A 292 -11.56 8.04 -39.55
C ALA A 292 -11.06 8.16 -41.01
N ALA A 293 -11.69 9.01 -41.83
CA ALA A 293 -11.35 9.20 -43.25
C ALA A 293 -10.09 10.07 -43.48
N CYS A 294 -9.49 10.62 -42.42
CA CYS A 294 -8.27 11.42 -42.55
C CYS A 294 -7.02 10.55 -42.72
N GLU A 295 -6.01 11.09 -43.40
CA GLU A 295 -4.69 10.46 -43.48
C GLU A 295 -4.09 10.20 -42.10
N LYS A 296 -3.34 9.10 -41.96
CA LYS A 296 -2.74 8.68 -40.68
C LYS A 296 -1.90 9.79 -40.04
N ALA A 297 -1.09 10.51 -40.81
CA ALA A 297 -0.24 11.58 -40.29
C ALA A 297 -1.06 12.71 -39.66
N VAL A 298 -2.16 13.11 -40.31
CA VAL A 298 -3.09 14.13 -39.81
C VAL A 298 -3.79 13.66 -38.54
N LEU A 299 -4.19 12.39 -38.47
CA LEU A 299 -4.80 11.81 -37.27
C LEU A 299 -3.84 11.83 -36.08
N LEU A 300 -2.59 11.44 -36.28
CA LEU A 300 -1.58 11.46 -35.22
C LEU A 300 -1.35 12.88 -34.71
N GLN A 301 -1.19 13.87 -35.60
CA GLN A 301 -1.01 15.26 -35.21
C GLN A 301 -2.22 15.81 -34.41
N ARG A 302 -3.44 15.49 -34.84
CA ARG A 302 -4.67 15.88 -34.12
C ARG A 302 -4.76 15.24 -32.74
N LEU A 303 -4.40 13.97 -32.62
CA LEU A 303 -4.36 13.27 -31.33
C LEU A 303 -3.31 13.87 -30.40
N GLN A 304 -2.09 14.15 -30.91
CA GLN A 304 -1.04 14.81 -30.12
C GLN A 304 -1.51 16.15 -29.57
N HIS A 305 -2.09 17.00 -30.44
CA HIS A 305 -2.63 18.29 -30.03
C HIS A 305 -3.75 18.14 -29.00
N ARG A 306 -4.66 17.18 -29.20
CA ARG A 306 -5.75 16.92 -28.25
C ARG A 306 -5.23 16.46 -26.89
N PHE A 307 -4.24 15.57 -26.84
CA PHE A 307 -3.65 15.13 -25.58
C PHE A 307 -2.91 16.26 -24.86
N TYR A 308 -2.21 17.11 -25.62
CA TYR A 308 -1.57 18.30 -25.10
C TYR A 308 -2.59 19.25 -24.45
N MET A 309 -3.66 19.60 -25.18
CA MET A 309 -4.72 20.46 -24.66
C MET A 309 -5.41 19.84 -23.44
N ARG A 310 -5.60 18.52 -23.45
CA ARG A 310 -6.18 17.79 -22.32
C ARG A 310 -5.31 17.89 -21.07
N GLN A 311 -3.99 17.94 -21.16
CA GLN A 311 -3.13 18.10 -19.97
C GLN A 311 -3.40 19.43 -19.27
N GLY A 312 -3.48 20.53 -20.02
CA GLY A 312 -3.80 21.84 -19.46
C GLY A 312 -5.19 21.87 -18.81
N TYR A 313 -6.19 21.27 -19.45
CA TYR A 313 -7.54 21.18 -18.91
C TYR A 313 -7.61 20.36 -17.61
N LEU A 314 -7.02 19.17 -17.58
CA LEU A 314 -7.01 18.32 -16.38
C LEU A 314 -6.24 18.99 -15.25
N ARG A 315 -5.15 19.71 -15.57
CA ARG A 315 -4.40 20.47 -14.58
C ARG A 315 -5.26 21.55 -13.93
N ALA A 316 -6.01 22.32 -14.71
CA ALA A 316 -6.89 23.35 -14.17
C ALA A 316 -7.98 22.78 -13.24
N ILE A 317 -8.56 21.63 -13.59
CA ILE A 317 -9.52 20.94 -12.71
C ILE A 317 -8.83 20.50 -11.42
N PHE A 318 -7.64 19.91 -11.52
CA PHE A 318 -6.89 19.50 -10.34
C PHE A 318 -6.55 20.69 -9.44
N ASP A 319 -6.13 21.83 -10.01
CA ASP A 319 -5.80 23.03 -9.24
C ASP A 319 -7.02 23.54 -8.47
N ALA A 320 -8.20 23.57 -9.12
CA ALA A 320 -9.45 23.93 -8.45
C ALA A 320 -9.81 22.95 -7.31
N HIS A 321 -9.65 21.64 -7.56
CA HIS A 321 -9.88 20.60 -6.56
C HIS A 321 -8.90 20.71 -5.38
N LEU A 322 -7.61 20.87 -5.65
CA LEU A 322 -6.59 21.04 -4.64
C LEU A 322 -6.87 22.28 -3.78
N GLN A 323 -7.28 23.39 -4.37
CA GLN A 323 -7.62 24.60 -3.64
C GLN A 323 -8.80 24.35 -2.68
N PHE A 324 -9.84 23.67 -3.16
CA PHE A 324 -10.98 23.27 -2.31
C PHE A 324 -10.54 22.40 -1.13
N VAL A 325 -9.74 21.36 -1.40
CA VAL A 325 -9.22 20.46 -0.36
C VAL A 325 -8.35 21.22 0.63
N LEU A 326 -7.49 22.12 0.15
CA LEU A 326 -6.58 22.90 0.97
C LEU A 326 -7.35 23.81 1.94
N GLU A 327 -8.36 24.52 1.46
CA GLU A 327 -9.23 25.36 2.30
C GLU A 327 -9.92 24.53 3.39
N ALA A 328 -10.42 23.34 3.03
CA ALA A 328 -11.11 22.46 3.96
C ALA A 328 -10.16 21.89 5.04
N VAL A 329 -8.93 21.50 4.67
CA VAL A 329 -7.89 21.07 5.61
C VAL A 329 -7.47 22.21 6.54
N ILE A 330 -7.27 23.43 6.02
CA ILE A 330 -6.94 24.61 6.82
C ILE A 330 -8.06 24.91 7.83
N ALA A 331 -9.32 24.89 7.38
CA ALA A 331 -10.47 25.14 8.24
C ALA A 331 -10.54 24.12 9.38
N ARG A 332 -10.32 22.82 9.08
CA ARG A 332 -10.26 21.75 10.07
C ARG A 332 -9.14 21.96 11.08
N ASN A 333 -7.91 22.23 10.63
CA ASN A 333 -6.76 22.44 11.51
C ASN A 333 -7.01 23.61 12.49
N ARG A 334 -7.68 24.68 12.04
CA ARG A 334 -8.08 25.80 12.91
C ARG A 334 -9.09 25.39 13.97
N LEU A 335 -10.09 24.58 13.61
CA LEU A 335 -11.09 24.07 14.56
C LEU A 335 -10.44 23.15 15.60
N GLU A 336 -9.53 22.27 15.19
CA GLU A 336 -8.80 21.38 16.11
C GLU A 336 -7.92 22.17 17.09
N GLN A 337 -7.26 23.24 16.62
CA GLN A 337 -6.50 24.14 17.50
C GLN A 337 -7.39 24.86 18.51
N GLN A 338 -8.59 25.30 18.10
CA GLN A 338 -9.56 25.95 18.98
C GLN A 338 -10.16 25.02 20.04
N LEU A 339 -10.27 23.72 19.74
CA LEU A 339 -10.76 22.71 20.69
C LEU A 339 -9.69 22.28 21.71
N GLN A 340 -8.41 22.50 21.39
CA GLN A 340 -7.27 22.17 22.24
C GLN A 340 -6.83 23.33 23.15
N SER A 341 -7.25 24.57 22.82
CA SER A 341 -7.07 25.79 23.64
C SER A 341 -8.23 26.01 24.58
#